data_AF-A0A7W7RWB0-F1
#
_entry.id   AF-A0A7W7RWB0-F1
#
_cell.length_a   1.000
_cell.length_b   1.000
_cell.length_c   1.000
_cell.angle_alpha   90.00
_cell.angle_beta   90.00
_cell.angle_gamma   90.00
#
_symmetry.space_group_name_H-M   'P 1'
#
loop_
_entity.id
_entity.type
_entity.pdbx_description
1 polymer ?
#
loop_
_entity_poly.entity_id
_entity_poly.type
_entity_poly.pdbx_seq_one_letter_code
_entity_poly.pdbx_strand_id
1 'polypeptide(L)'
;MYALPKGEPAVQGIQLRSGRTERKPRGHTKVPGARIVGMRSIDDRPEEVAGRQVPGHWEGDLIIGKAGKTAAGALVERTSRFTAIIALPDGRTSDAVCNALIDKVSDLPDRFLKSITWDQGSEMAKHAALTVDTELDVYFAHPHSPWERGINEKTNGLIREYLPKGTVIPDDSRILNEIADSLNSRPRRVLGYETPAEVMAELIAAEIHSTD
;
A
#
# COMPACT_ATOMS: atom_id res chain seq x y z
N MET A 1 -19.87 18.45 19.12
CA MET A 1 -19.21 18.42 17.80
C MET A 1 -20.27 18.68 16.75
N TYR A 2 -20.26 19.88 16.14
CA TYR A 2 -21.22 20.23 15.09
C TYR A 2 -20.69 19.74 13.74
N ALA A 3 -21.48 18.92 13.03
CA ALA A 3 -21.21 18.58 11.65
C ALA A 3 -21.59 19.78 10.77
N LEU A 4 -20.63 20.36 10.06
CA LEU A 4 -20.89 21.46 9.14
C LEU A 4 -21.62 20.94 7.88
N PRO A 5 -22.63 21.66 7.38
CA PRO A 5 -23.33 21.31 6.15
C PRO A 5 -22.39 21.28 4.91
N LYS A 6 -22.75 20.45 3.94
CA LYS A 6 -21.98 20.20 2.70
C LYS A 6 -21.78 21.52 1.92
N GLY A 7 -20.54 21.99 1.82
CA GLY A 7 -20.14 23.13 0.98
C GLY A 7 -19.43 24.28 1.72
N GLU A 8 -19.66 24.44 3.03
CA GLU A 8 -19.01 25.49 3.84
C GLU A 8 -17.48 25.39 3.93
N PRO A 9 -16.83 24.20 3.94
CA PRO A 9 -15.38 24.11 3.95
C PRO A 9 -14.74 24.81 2.74
N ALA A 10 -15.37 24.73 1.56
CA ALA A 10 -14.87 25.39 0.36
C ALA A 10 -15.00 26.92 0.42
N VAL A 11 -16.05 27.43 1.09
CA VAL A 11 -16.26 28.87 1.33
C VAL A 11 -15.24 29.43 2.33
N GLN A 12 -14.79 28.60 3.28
CA GLN A 12 -13.75 28.95 4.26
C GLN A 12 -12.32 28.73 3.76
N GLY A 13 -12.12 28.42 2.47
CA GLY A 13 -10.79 28.15 1.90
C GLY A 13 -10.17 26.81 2.30
N ILE A 14 -10.94 25.94 2.95
CA ILE A 14 -10.49 24.59 3.33
C ILE A 14 -10.56 23.70 2.09
N GLN A 15 -9.40 23.41 1.49
CA GLN A 15 -9.31 22.45 0.40
C GLN A 15 -9.56 21.03 0.91
N LEU A 16 -10.64 20.42 0.43
CA LEU A 16 -10.93 19.00 0.69
C LEU A 16 -9.96 18.12 -0.10
N ARG A 17 -9.54 16.99 0.50
CA ARG A 17 -8.68 15.97 -0.14
C ARG A 17 -9.18 15.47 -1.49
N SER A 18 -10.49 15.53 -1.70
CA SER A 18 -11.13 15.19 -2.97
C SER A 18 -12.16 16.25 -3.30
N GLY A 19 -12.05 16.84 -4.50
CA GLY A 19 -13.10 17.70 -5.07
C GLY A 19 -14.33 16.94 -5.55
N ARG A 20 -14.38 15.61 -5.41
CA ARG A 20 -15.57 14.81 -5.76
C ARG A 20 -16.64 14.94 -4.67
N THR A 21 -17.82 15.38 -5.08
CA THR A 21 -19.02 15.43 -4.26
C THR A 21 -19.80 14.11 -4.24
N GLU A 22 -19.54 13.23 -5.21
CA GLU A 22 -20.19 11.92 -5.40
C GLU A 22 -19.24 10.92 -6.10
N ARG A 23 -19.51 9.62 -5.94
CA ARG A 23 -18.77 8.55 -6.64
C ARG A 23 -19.20 8.53 -8.10
N LYS A 24 -18.27 8.84 -9.01
CA LYS A 24 -18.52 8.68 -10.45
C LYS A 24 -18.37 7.21 -10.87
N PRO A 25 -19.36 6.60 -11.54
CA PRO A 25 -19.19 5.28 -12.13
C PRO A 25 -18.08 5.36 -13.19
N ARG A 26 -17.15 4.40 -13.17
CA ARG A 26 -16.16 4.22 -14.24
C ARG A 26 -16.67 3.14 -15.16
N GLY A 27 -16.94 3.49 -16.42
CA GLY A 27 -17.10 2.49 -17.48
C GLY A 27 -15.75 1.81 -17.70
N HIS A 28 -15.74 0.48 -17.65
CA HIS A 28 -14.57 -0.32 -18.00
C HIS A 28 -14.91 -1.18 -19.21
N THR A 29 -14.21 -0.97 -20.32
CA THR A 29 -14.14 -1.96 -21.40
C THR A 29 -13.29 -3.12 -20.90
N LYS A 30 -13.89 -4.29 -20.77
CA LYS A 30 -13.23 -5.52 -20.31
C LYS A 30 -12.17 -5.94 -21.32
N VAL A 31 -10.91 -5.98 -20.90
CA VAL A 31 -9.92 -6.87 -21.48
C VAL A 31 -9.65 -7.93 -20.42
N PRO A 32 -9.81 -9.23 -20.70
CA PRO A 32 -9.38 -10.26 -19.77
C PRO A 32 -7.89 -10.04 -19.50
N GLY A 33 -7.52 -9.72 -18.25
CA GLY A 33 -6.12 -9.75 -17.86
C GLY A 33 -5.59 -11.17 -18.02
N ALA A 34 -4.32 -11.31 -18.38
CA ALA A 34 -3.67 -12.62 -18.36
C ALA A 34 -3.76 -13.19 -16.93
N ARG A 35 -4.21 -14.44 -16.79
CA ARG A 35 -4.28 -15.11 -15.49
C ARG A 35 -2.85 -15.29 -14.96
N ILE A 36 -2.56 -14.72 -13.80
CA ILE A 36 -1.29 -14.98 -13.10
C ILE A 36 -1.28 -16.46 -12.71
N VAL A 37 -0.20 -17.15 -13.08
CA VAL A 37 -0.02 -18.58 -12.79
C VAL A 37 0.46 -18.73 -11.34
N GLY A 38 -0.09 -19.71 -10.61
CA GLY A 38 0.35 -20.02 -9.24
C GLY A 38 -0.18 -19.09 -8.15
N MET A 39 -1.15 -18.21 -8.44
CA MET A 39 -1.76 -17.35 -7.42
C MET A 39 -2.36 -18.15 -6.26
N ARG A 40 -2.12 -17.68 -5.03
CA ARG A 40 -2.85 -18.09 -3.83
C ARG A 40 -3.99 -17.11 -3.55
N SER A 41 -5.18 -17.61 -3.24
CA SER A 41 -6.34 -16.76 -2.97
C SER A 41 -6.17 -16.03 -1.64
N ILE A 42 -6.80 -14.87 -1.50
CA ILE A 42 -6.96 -14.21 -0.20
C ILE A 42 -7.67 -15.10 0.83
N ASP A 43 -8.51 -16.04 0.39
CA ASP A 43 -9.20 -17.00 1.26
C ASP A 43 -8.24 -17.99 1.91
N ASP A 44 -7.07 -18.24 1.30
CA ASP A 44 -6.06 -19.18 1.80
C ASP A 44 -5.18 -18.56 2.89
N ARG A 45 -5.50 -17.33 3.33
CA ARG A 45 -4.73 -16.65 4.39
C ARG A 45 -4.98 -17.28 5.75
N PRO A 46 -3.95 -17.28 6.61
CA PRO A 46 -4.14 -17.54 8.03
C PRO A 46 -5.20 -16.59 8.63
N GLU A 47 -6.01 -17.10 9.55
CA GLU A 47 -7.08 -16.32 10.19
C GLU A 47 -6.54 -15.09 10.94
N GLU A 48 -5.31 -15.17 11.46
CA GLU A 48 -4.63 -14.08 12.16
C GLU A 48 -4.49 -12.79 11.32
N VAL A 49 -4.47 -12.91 9.98
CA VAL A 49 -4.34 -11.77 9.06
C VAL A 49 -5.61 -10.90 9.04
N ALA A 50 -6.77 -11.49 9.27
CA ALA A 50 -8.06 -10.79 9.19
C ALA A 50 -8.19 -9.70 10.26
N GLY A 51 -7.70 -10.01 11.48
CA GLY A 51 -7.84 -9.17 12.65
C GLY A 51 -6.98 -7.91 12.66
N ARG A 52 -5.95 -7.82 11.81
CA ARG A 52 -4.98 -6.69 11.79
C ARG A 52 -4.30 -6.44 13.14
N GLN A 53 -4.10 -7.53 13.89
CA GLN A 53 -3.50 -7.52 15.21
C GLN A 53 -2.09 -8.11 15.19
N VAL A 54 -1.80 -8.96 14.21
CA VAL A 54 -0.49 -9.57 14.03
C VAL A 54 0.34 -8.71 13.09
N PRO A 55 1.50 -8.20 13.51
CA PRO A 55 2.39 -7.45 12.65
C PRO A 55 3.01 -8.32 11.57
N GLY A 56 3.45 -7.68 10.48
CA GLY A 56 4.20 -8.32 9.40
C GLY A 56 3.35 -8.78 8.21
N HIS A 57 2.06 -8.46 8.21
CA HIS A 57 1.20 -8.64 7.05
C HIS A 57 1.01 -7.30 6.33
N TRP A 58 1.27 -7.27 5.04
CA TRP A 58 1.29 -6.05 4.23
C TRP A 58 0.19 -6.06 3.17
N GLU A 59 -0.27 -4.88 2.76
CA GLU A 59 -1.01 -4.68 1.52
C GLU A 59 -0.13 -3.90 0.54
N GLY A 60 -0.05 -4.34 -0.71
CA GLY A 60 0.77 -3.69 -1.73
C GLY A 60 -0.04 -3.21 -2.94
N ASP A 61 0.24 -2.03 -3.49
CA ASP A 61 -0.44 -1.51 -4.69
C ASP A 61 0.53 -0.80 -5.64
N LEU A 62 0.14 -0.69 -6.91
CA LEU A 62 0.84 0.16 -7.87
C LEU A 62 0.19 1.54 -7.99
N ILE A 63 0.96 2.57 -7.69
CA ILE A 63 0.59 3.96 -7.90
C ILE A 63 1.08 4.38 -9.29
N ILE A 64 0.14 4.50 -10.22
CA ILE A 64 0.44 4.92 -11.60
C ILE A 64 0.54 6.45 -11.70
N GLY A 65 1.60 6.92 -12.38
CA GLY A 65 1.90 8.32 -12.68
C GLY A 65 1.51 8.75 -14.10
N LYS A 66 2.26 9.68 -14.67
CA LYS A 66 1.93 10.39 -15.92
C LYS A 66 1.82 9.44 -17.09
N ALA A 67 0.63 9.39 -17.70
CA ALA A 67 0.31 8.58 -18.87
C ALA A 67 0.70 7.08 -18.75
N GLY A 68 0.80 6.55 -17.52
CA GLY A 68 1.27 5.18 -17.29
C GLY A 68 2.76 4.93 -17.50
N LYS A 69 3.56 6.00 -17.69
CA LYS A 69 5.01 5.91 -17.96
C LYS A 69 5.86 5.81 -16.69
N THR A 70 5.39 6.37 -15.59
CA THR A 70 6.04 6.28 -14.28
C THR A 70 5.11 5.59 -13.29
N ALA A 71 5.68 4.93 -12.30
CA ALA A 71 4.94 4.25 -11.24
C ALA A 71 5.76 4.25 -9.95
N ALA A 72 5.09 3.99 -8.83
CA ALA A 72 5.70 3.60 -7.57
C ALA A 72 4.93 2.43 -6.97
N GLY A 73 5.62 1.57 -6.23
CA GLY A 73 4.97 0.61 -5.34
C GLY A 73 4.56 1.31 -4.05
N ALA A 74 3.43 0.92 -3.48
CA ALA A 74 3.02 1.35 -2.15
C ALA A 74 2.76 0.11 -1.29
N LEU A 75 3.53 -0.05 -0.22
CA LEU A 75 3.36 -1.09 0.78
C LEU A 75 2.81 -0.48 2.06
N VAL A 76 1.82 -1.12 2.66
CA VAL A 76 1.23 -0.68 3.93
C VAL A 76 1.10 -1.85 4.89
N GLU A 77 1.75 -1.74 6.04
CA GLU A 77 1.68 -2.74 7.11
C GLU A 77 0.29 -2.69 7.77
N ARG A 78 -0.34 -3.87 7.93
CA ARG A 78 -1.75 -3.99 8.28
C ARG A 78 -2.04 -3.75 9.76
N THR A 79 -1.06 -3.69 10.64
CA THR A 79 -1.28 -3.41 12.07
C THR A 79 -1.04 -1.92 12.34
N SER A 80 0.21 -1.48 12.17
CA SER A 80 0.75 -0.13 12.37
C SER A 80 0.31 0.92 11.33
N ARG A 81 -0.17 0.51 10.15
CA ARG A 81 -0.37 1.42 8.98
C ARG A 81 0.93 2.01 8.43
N PHE A 82 2.09 1.50 8.85
CA PHE A 82 3.37 1.97 8.35
C PHE A 82 3.41 1.83 6.83
N THR A 83 3.75 2.92 6.16
CA THR A 83 3.70 3.03 4.70
C THR A 83 5.11 3.12 4.15
N ALA A 84 5.45 2.28 3.19
CA ALA A 84 6.66 2.39 2.38
C ALA A 84 6.28 2.67 0.92
N ILE A 85 6.99 3.61 0.28
CA ILE A 85 6.81 3.94 -1.12
C ILE A 85 8.07 3.54 -1.88
N ILE A 86 7.91 2.70 -2.90
CA ILE A 86 9.01 2.05 -3.61
C ILE A 86 9.20 2.73 -4.96
N ALA A 87 10.42 3.20 -5.22
CA ALA A 87 10.81 3.71 -6.53
C ALA A 87 10.83 2.58 -7.55
N LEU A 88 10.31 2.84 -8.75
CA LEU A 88 10.31 1.89 -9.87
C LEU A 88 11.02 2.51 -11.08
N PRO A 89 12.36 2.70 -11.02
CA PRO A 89 13.12 3.34 -12.11
C PRO A 89 13.05 2.54 -13.41
N ASP A 90 13.01 1.20 -13.31
CA ASP A 90 12.92 0.28 -14.44
C ASP A 90 11.48 0.05 -14.92
N GLY A 91 10.53 0.83 -14.39
CA GLY A 91 9.12 0.79 -14.75
C GLY A 91 8.32 -0.27 -14.02
N ARG A 92 7.17 -0.65 -14.59
CA ARG A 92 6.14 -1.49 -13.93
C ARG A 92 5.99 -2.88 -14.55
N THR A 93 7.05 -3.38 -15.20
CA THR A 93 7.07 -4.78 -15.64
C THR A 93 7.08 -5.68 -14.42
N SER A 94 6.66 -6.94 -14.59
CA SER A 94 6.62 -7.84 -13.44
C SER A 94 7.98 -8.10 -12.82
N ASP A 95 9.03 -8.14 -13.64
CA ASP A 95 10.42 -8.21 -13.18
C ASP A 95 10.82 -6.99 -12.35
N ALA A 96 10.59 -5.78 -12.88
CA ALA A 96 10.98 -4.56 -12.20
C ALA A 96 10.27 -4.40 -10.85
N VAL A 97 8.96 -4.72 -10.80
CA VAL A 97 8.19 -4.65 -9.55
C VAL A 97 8.65 -5.73 -8.57
N CYS A 98 8.89 -6.96 -9.01
CA CYS A 98 9.36 -8.04 -8.14
C CYS A 98 10.73 -7.73 -7.54
N ASN A 99 11.71 -7.30 -8.36
CA ASN A 99 13.05 -6.97 -7.89
C ASN A 99 13.01 -5.81 -6.89
N ALA A 100 12.28 -4.73 -7.20
CA ALA A 100 12.17 -3.58 -6.30
C ALA A 100 11.45 -3.94 -4.97
N LEU A 101 10.52 -4.89 -5.00
CA LEU A 101 9.89 -5.42 -3.78
C LEU A 101 10.90 -6.22 -2.96
N ILE A 102 11.65 -7.14 -3.58
CA ILE A 102 12.68 -7.94 -2.90
C ILE A 102 13.71 -7.04 -2.23
N ASP A 103 14.25 -6.06 -2.96
CA ASP A 103 15.21 -5.11 -2.42
C ASP A 103 14.63 -4.36 -1.22
N LYS A 104 13.38 -3.87 -1.34
CA LYS A 104 12.76 -3.09 -0.26
C LYS A 104 12.46 -3.91 0.98
N VAL A 105 11.98 -5.14 0.83
CA VAL A 105 11.64 -5.98 1.98
C VAL A 105 12.89 -6.52 2.66
N SER A 106 14.00 -6.69 1.93
CA SER A 106 15.29 -7.11 2.51
C SER A 106 15.86 -6.12 3.54
N ASP A 107 15.40 -4.87 3.54
CA ASP A 107 15.76 -3.86 4.55
C ASP A 107 14.97 -4.03 5.87
N LEU A 108 13.93 -4.88 5.90
CA LEU A 108 13.05 -5.08 7.05
C LEU A 108 13.46 -6.33 7.84
N PRO A 109 13.27 -6.36 9.17
CA PRO A 109 13.51 -7.58 9.94
C PRO A 109 12.61 -8.73 9.47
N ASP A 110 13.16 -9.93 9.29
CA ASP A 110 12.48 -11.12 8.74
C ASP A 110 11.10 -11.38 9.37
N ARG A 111 10.98 -11.17 10.68
CA ARG A 111 9.73 -11.42 11.42
C ARG A 111 8.60 -10.44 11.13
N PHE A 112 8.91 -9.32 10.48
CA PHE A 112 7.94 -8.37 9.91
C PHE A 112 7.60 -8.67 8.45
N LEU A 113 8.05 -9.78 7.89
CA LEU A 113 7.84 -10.17 6.48
C LEU A 113 7.03 -11.47 6.37
N LYS A 114 5.83 -11.50 6.96
CA LYS A 114 4.99 -12.70 6.93
C LYS A 114 4.27 -12.88 5.60
N SER A 115 3.60 -11.84 5.12
CA SER A 115 2.82 -11.94 3.88
C SER A 115 2.52 -10.59 3.25
N ILE A 116 2.22 -10.58 1.96
CA ILE A 116 1.68 -9.44 1.23
C ILE A 116 0.38 -9.79 0.51
N THR A 117 -0.51 -8.81 0.48
CA THR A 117 -1.75 -8.84 -0.28
C THR A 117 -1.67 -7.92 -1.48
N TRP A 118 -1.88 -8.45 -2.68
CA TRP A 118 -1.95 -7.65 -3.91
C TRP A 118 -3.26 -7.87 -4.67
N ASP A 119 -3.57 -7.00 -5.64
CA ASP A 119 -4.59 -7.30 -6.64
C ASP A 119 -4.04 -8.22 -7.74
N GLN A 120 -4.89 -8.64 -8.68
CA GLN A 120 -4.50 -9.53 -9.78
C GLN A 120 -3.86 -8.77 -10.96
N GLY A 121 -3.10 -7.72 -10.66
CA GLY A 121 -2.37 -6.94 -11.66
C GLY A 121 -1.24 -7.73 -12.32
N SER A 122 -1.06 -7.56 -13.63
CA SER A 122 -0.02 -8.26 -14.41
C SER A 122 1.40 -7.99 -13.94
N GLU A 123 1.62 -6.90 -13.19
CA GLU A 123 2.88 -6.62 -12.50
C GLU A 123 3.26 -7.69 -11.47
N MET A 124 2.31 -8.47 -10.95
CA MET A 124 2.55 -9.54 -9.99
C MET A 124 2.67 -10.92 -10.67
N ALA A 125 2.82 -10.98 -12.00
CA ALA A 125 2.94 -12.24 -12.73
C ALA A 125 4.11 -13.13 -12.26
N LYS A 126 5.21 -12.51 -11.80
CA LYS A 126 6.42 -13.18 -11.28
C LYS A 126 6.51 -13.22 -9.76
N HIS A 127 5.39 -13.07 -9.04
CA HIS A 127 5.35 -13.09 -7.57
C HIS A 127 5.98 -14.33 -6.92
N ALA A 128 6.04 -15.46 -7.63
CA ALA A 128 6.69 -16.66 -7.11
C ALA A 128 8.18 -16.42 -6.75
N ALA A 129 8.89 -15.56 -7.50
CA ALA A 129 10.26 -15.19 -7.19
C ALA A 129 10.35 -14.42 -5.86
N LEU A 130 9.40 -13.50 -5.60
CA LEU A 130 9.31 -12.80 -4.33
C LEU A 130 9.21 -13.77 -3.15
N THR A 131 8.32 -14.77 -3.24
CA THR A 131 8.18 -15.77 -2.17
C THR A 131 9.44 -16.63 -1.99
N VAL A 132 10.11 -17.02 -3.08
CA VAL A 132 11.33 -17.82 -3.01
C VAL A 132 12.49 -17.04 -2.39
N ASP A 133 12.64 -15.76 -2.75
CA ASP A 133 13.81 -14.96 -2.36
C ASP A 133 13.66 -14.31 -0.98
N THR A 134 12.43 -14.18 -0.46
CA THR A 134 12.14 -13.42 0.78
C THR A 134 11.32 -14.18 1.82
N GLU A 135 10.95 -15.44 1.53
CA GLU A 135 10.04 -16.26 2.32
C GLU A 135 8.64 -15.64 2.56
N LEU A 136 8.33 -14.54 1.86
CA LEU A 136 7.11 -13.78 2.05
C LEU A 136 5.96 -14.42 1.27
N ASP A 137 4.88 -14.76 1.97
CA ASP A 137 3.68 -15.30 1.34
C ASP A 137 2.94 -14.23 0.52
N VAL A 138 2.71 -14.49 -0.77
CA VAL A 138 1.93 -13.59 -1.63
C VAL A 138 0.51 -14.12 -1.83
N TYR A 139 -0.48 -13.30 -1.45
CA TYR A 139 -1.91 -13.60 -1.62
C TYR A 139 -2.60 -12.57 -2.51
N PHE A 140 -3.56 -13.04 -3.30
CA PHE A 140 -4.29 -12.22 -4.28
C PHE A 140 -5.73 -11.97 -3.86
N ALA A 141 -6.13 -10.70 -3.86
CA ALA A 141 -7.54 -10.33 -3.70
C ALA A 141 -8.39 -10.87 -4.86
N HIS A 142 -9.69 -11.06 -4.60
CA HIS A 142 -10.63 -11.46 -5.61
C HIS A 142 -10.75 -10.41 -6.72
N PRO A 143 -11.01 -10.84 -7.98
CA PRO A 143 -11.32 -9.91 -9.05
C PRO A 143 -12.51 -9.05 -8.67
N HIS A 144 -12.42 -7.75 -8.94
CA HIS A 144 -13.48 -6.78 -8.65
C HIS A 144 -13.82 -6.58 -7.16
N SER A 145 -12.93 -6.98 -6.25
CA SER A 145 -13.13 -6.86 -4.79
C SER A 145 -12.16 -5.86 -4.13
N PRO A 146 -12.18 -4.55 -4.50
CA PRO A 146 -11.25 -3.57 -3.93
C PRO A 146 -11.38 -3.41 -2.40
N TRP A 147 -12.52 -3.75 -1.80
CA TRP A 147 -12.76 -3.67 -0.35
C TRP A 147 -11.87 -4.63 0.46
N GLU A 148 -11.39 -5.71 -0.15
CA GLU A 148 -10.45 -6.66 0.46
C GLU A 148 -9.06 -6.05 0.74
N ARG A 149 -8.82 -4.87 0.15
CA ARG A 149 -7.61 -4.05 0.25
C ARG A 149 -7.93 -2.62 0.68
N GLY A 150 -8.89 -2.48 1.60
CA GLY A 150 -9.41 -1.18 2.03
C GLY A 150 -8.35 -0.27 2.69
N ILE A 151 -7.22 -0.81 3.17
CA ILE A 151 -6.13 0.01 3.71
C ILE A 151 -5.41 0.73 2.58
N ASN A 152 -5.06 0.02 1.51
CA ASN A 152 -4.42 0.62 0.35
C ASN A 152 -5.26 1.72 -0.31
N GLU A 153 -6.59 1.56 -0.43
CA GLU A 153 -7.42 2.63 -0.98
C GLU A 153 -7.29 3.93 -0.17
N LYS A 154 -7.31 3.83 1.16
CA LYS A 154 -7.16 4.97 2.06
C LYS A 154 -5.75 5.57 1.99
N THR A 155 -4.71 4.73 2.05
CA THR A 155 -3.31 5.18 2.04
C THR A 155 -2.93 5.79 0.70
N ASN A 156 -3.36 5.19 -0.42
CA ASN A 156 -3.18 5.79 -1.74
C ASN A 156 -3.81 7.18 -1.83
N GLY A 157 -4.99 7.38 -1.24
CA GLY A 157 -5.61 8.70 -1.14
C GLY A 157 -4.70 9.74 -0.49
N LEU A 158 -3.94 9.35 0.54
CA LEU A 158 -2.96 10.21 1.21
C LEU A 158 -1.69 10.42 0.37
N ILE A 159 -1.19 9.35 -0.26
CA ILE A 159 -0.02 9.46 -1.15
C ILE A 159 -0.33 10.40 -2.34
N ARG A 160 -1.57 10.42 -2.82
CA ARG A 160 -2.00 11.34 -3.89
C ARG A 160 -2.01 12.82 -3.51
N GLU A 161 -1.89 13.17 -2.23
CA GLU A 161 -1.63 14.56 -1.81
C GLU A 161 -0.24 15.03 -2.27
N TYR A 162 0.72 14.12 -2.37
CA TYR A 162 2.11 14.38 -2.78
C TYR A 162 2.40 13.96 -4.21
N LEU A 163 1.75 12.89 -4.69
CA LEU A 163 1.90 12.33 -6.03
C LEU A 163 0.56 12.40 -6.80
N PRO A 164 0.08 13.59 -7.19
CA PRO A 164 -1.21 13.74 -7.83
C PRO A 164 -1.39 12.84 -9.05
N LYS A 165 -2.63 12.45 -9.33
CA LYS A 165 -2.89 11.53 -10.45
C LYS A 165 -2.49 12.19 -11.78
N GLY A 166 -1.73 11.45 -12.59
CA GLY A 166 -1.30 11.90 -13.92
C GLY A 166 -0.06 12.80 -13.94
N THR A 167 0.59 13.03 -12.79
CA THR A 167 1.89 13.69 -12.72
C THR A 167 3.02 12.67 -12.80
N VAL A 168 4.22 13.14 -13.14
CA VAL A 168 5.43 12.31 -13.09
C VAL A 168 5.63 11.88 -11.64
N ILE A 169 5.90 10.60 -11.44
CA ILE A 169 6.35 10.06 -10.15
C ILE A 169 7.88 10.03 -10.22
N PRO A 170 8.59 10.64 -9.26
CA PRO A 170 10.05 10.60 -9.21
C PRO A 170 10.55 9.15 -9.08
N ASP A 171 11.65 8.86 -9.74
CA ASP A 171 12.44 7.63 -9.59
C ASP A 171 13.44 7.71 -8.43
N ASP A 172 13.48 8.85 -7.72
CA ASP A 172 14.35 9.08 -6.56
C ASP A 172 13.72 8.52 -5.27
N SER A 173 14.34 7.47 -4.72
CA SER A 173 13.91 6.86 -3.46
C SER A 173 13.94 7.83 -2.28
N ARG A 174 14.80 8.86 -2.29
CA ARG A 174 14.88 9.85 -1.20
C ARG A 174 13.61 10.67 -1.12
N ILE A 175 13.10 11.16 -2.26
CA ILE A 175 11.85 11.91 -2.33
C ILE A 175 10.67 11.04 -1.89
N LEU A 176 10.64 9.78 -2.32
CA LEU A 176 9.56 8.86 -1.95
C LEU A 176 9.62 8.49 -0.45
N ASN A 177 10.81 8.36 0.12
CA ASN A 177 11.01 8.15 1.56
C ASN A 177 10.57 9.38 2.36
N GLU A 178 10.90 10.61 1.93
CA GLU A 178 10.43 11.84 2.59
C GLU A 178 8.89 11.92 2.63
N ILE A 179 8.22 11.53 1.54
CA ILE A 179 6.77 11.44 1.49
C ILE A 179 6.27 10.37 2.48
N ALA A 180 6.87 9.19 2.48
CA ALA A 180 6.52 8.10 3.37
C ALA A 180 6.71 8.49 4.84
N ASP A 181 7.83 9.11 5.21
CA ASP A 181 8.12 9.61 6.55
C ASP A 181 7.10 10.66 6.98
N SER A 182 6.76 11.59 6.08
CA SER A 182 5.71 12.56 6.35
C SER A 182 4.34 11.92 6.55
N LEU A 183 4.04 10.78 5.90
CA LEU A 183 2.82 10.00 6.14
C LEU A 183 2.87 9.19 7.43
N ASN A 184 4.04 8.66 7.78
CA ASN A 184 4.27 7.82 8.95
C ASN A 184 4.39 8.62 10.24
N SER A 185 4.65 9.93 10.17
CA SER A 185 4.64 10.86 11.30
C SER A 185 3.27 11.53 11.54
N ARG A 186 2.22 11.12 10.82
CA ARG A 186 0.87 11.69 10.98
C ARG A 186 0.01 10.85 11.94
N PRO A 187 -0.51 11.44 13.03
CA PRO A 187 -1.46 10.80 13.93
C PRO A 187 -2.65 10.16 13.19
N ARG A 188 -3.00 8.92 13.54
CA ARG A 188 -4.14 8.21 12.95
C ARG A 188 -5.17 7.88 14.02
N ARG A 189 -6.41 8.34 13.84
CA ARG A 189 -7.54 7.97 14.73
C ARG A 189 -7.73 6.45 14.91
N VAL A 190 -7.40 5.65 13.89
CA VAL A 190 -7.50 4.18 13.97
C VAL A 190 -6.45 3.55 14.88
N LEU A 191 -5.37 4.28 15.18
CA LEU A 191 -4.28 3.90 16.07
C LEU A 191 -4.35 4.72 17.37
N GLY A 192 -5.54 5.09 17.85
CA GLY A 192 -5.65 5.89 19.08
C GLY A 192 -4.99 7.29 19.01
N TYR A 193 -4.75 7.82 17.80
CA TYR A 193 -3.99 9.04 17.52
C TYR A 193 -2.46 8.93 17.63
N GLU A 194 -1.93 7.72 17.77
CA GLU A 194 -0.51 7.46 17.55
C GLU A 194 -0.17 7.56 16.06
N THR A 195 1.10 7.79 15.77
CA THR A 195 1.63 7.81 14.42
C THR A 195 2.00 6.39 13.97
N PRO A 196 1.91 6.07 12.67
CA PRO A 196 2.36 4.77 12.16
C PRO A 196 3.82 4.45 12.50
N ALA A 197 4.69 5.47 12.55
CA ALA A 197 6.09 5.30 12.93
C ALA A 197 6.26 4.89 14.40
N GLU A 198 5.53 5.52 15.32
CA GLU A 198 5.55 5.15 16.75
C GLU A 198 5.08 3.72 16.95
N VAL A 199 3.91 3.37 16.40
CA VAL A 199 3.35 2.01 16.54
C VAL A 199 4.29 0.97 15.93
N MET A 200 4.90 1.25 14.76
CA MET A 200 5.86 0.34 14.15
C MET A 200 7.13 0.17 15.01
N ALA A 201 7.65 1.26 15.58
CA ALA A 201 8.81 1.21 16.46
C ALA A 201 8.54 0.40 17.75
N GLU A 202 7.35 0.56 18.33
CA GLU A 202 6.93 -0.23 19.50
C GLU A 202 6.81 -1.72 19.19
N LEU A 203 6.24 -2.08 18.03
CA LEU A 203 6.14 -3.46 17.59
C LEU A 203 7.54 -4.08 17.39
N ILE A 204 8.46 -3.33 16.76
CA ILE A 204 9.85 -3.78 16.58
C ILE A 204 10.53 -3.96 17.93
N ALA A 205 10.37 -2.99 18.84
CA ALA A 205 10.95 -3.06 20.17
C ALA A 205 10.40 -4.26 20.97
N ALA A 206 9.09 -4.48 20.96
CA ALA A 206 8.46 -5.62 21.64
C ALA A 206 9.00 -6.96 21.13
N GLU A 207 9.28 -7.08 19.83
CA GLU A 207 9.86 -8.30 19.25
C GLU A 207 11.30 -8.54 19.74
N ILE A 208 12.12 -7.49 19.80
CA ILE A 208 13.50 -7.60 20.32
C ILE A 208 13.48 -8.12 21.75
N HIS A 209 12.59 -7.59 22.60
CA HIS A 209 12.48 -8.03 24.01
C HIS A 209 11.85 -9.42 24.18
N SER A 210 11.11 -9.93 23.20
CA SER A 210 10.60 -11.31 23.22
C SER A 210 11.66 -12.36 22.83
N THR A 211 12.83 -11.91 22.37
CA THR A 211 13.93 -12.77 21.90
C THR A 211 14.98 -13.03 22.99
N ASP A 212 14.88 -12.34 24.14
CA ASP A 212 15.68 -12.55 25.37
C ASP A 212 14.97 -13.48 26.38
#